data_AF-A0A2H0UPD0-F1
#
_entry.id   AF-A0A2H0UPD0-F1
#
_cell.length_a   1.000
_cell.length_b   1.000
_cell.length_c   1.000
_cell.angle_alpha   90.00
_cell.angle_beta   90.00
_cell.angle_gamma   90.00
#
_symmetry.space_group_name_H-M   'P 1'
#
loop_
_entity.id
_entity.type
_entity.pdbx_description
1 polymer ?
#
loop_
_entity_poly.entity_id
_entity_poly.type
_entity_poly.pdbx_seq_one_letter_code
_entity_poly.pdbx_strand_id
1 'polypeptide(L)'
;VEKGIAHYFIPKSSPTWDGAVERAHGVIDQEYYLNPRKTWKSLAEYLQFYNYERIHLGKYLNGMIPMEKWQKYLSTVSPLKVN
;
A
#
# COMPACT_ATOMS: atom_id res chain seq x y z
N VAL A 1 19.25 -15.42 7.63
CA VAL A 1 20.23 -14.47 7.05
C VAL A 1 19.57 -13.10 7.03
N GLU A 2 20.08 -12.13 7.77
CA GLU A 2 19.62 -10.75 7.70
C GLU A 2 19.94 -10.17 6.31
N LYS A 3 18.94 -9.60 5.64
CA LYS A 3 19.06 -9.08 4.26
C LYS A 3 19.68 -7.67 4.20
N GLY A 4 20.37 -7.23 5.25
CA GLY A 4 20.91 -5.87 5.35
C GLY A 4 19.84 -4.77 5.39
N ILE A 5 18.60 -5.11 5.74
CA ILE A 5 17.49 -4.15 5.88
C ILE A 5 17.55 -3.57 7.30
N ALA A 6 17.65 -2.25 7.41
CA ALA A 6 17.62 -1.59 8.70
C ALA A 6 16.21 -1.69 9.32
N HIS A 7 16.15 -2.14 10.57
CA HIS A 7 14.90 -2.26 11.33
C HIS A 7 14.74 -1.03 12.23
N TYR A 8 13.58 -0.38 12.18
CA TYR A 8 13.26 0.78 13.00
C TYR A 8 11.95 0.54 13.74
N PHE A 9 11.92 0.90 15.03
CA PHE A 9 10.67 1.02 15.77
C PHE A 9 10.10 2.41 15.56
N ILE A 10 8.93 2.49 14.93
CA ILE A 10 8.22 3.77 14.80
C ILE A 10 7.40 3.98 16.06
N PRO A 11 7.61 5.08 16.82
CA PRO A 11 6.79 5.39 17.98
C PRO A 11 5.33 5.55 17.57
N LYS A 12 4.41 4.94 18.32
CA LYS A 12 2.95 5.00 18.08
C LYS A 12 2.41 6.44 17.99
N SER A 13 3.12 7.42 18.55
CA SER A 13 2.77 8.84 18.51
C SER A 13 3.06 9.55 17.19
N SER A 14 3.45 8.87 16.11
CA SER A 14 3.68 9.47 14.78
C SER A 14 2.36 9.58 13.99
N PRO A 15 1.61 10.68 14.08
CA PRO A 15 0.16 10.68 13.79
C PRO A 15 -0.14 10.56 12.29
N THR A 16 0.77 11.02 11.45
CA THR A 16 0.60 11.01 9.99
C THR A 16 0.85 9.64 9.38
N TRP A 17 1.82 8.89 9.91
CA TRP A 17 2.13 7.52 9.48
C TRP A 17 1.08 6.54 9.97
N ASP A 18 0.70 6.68 11.24
CA ASP A 18 -0.30 5.84 11.89
C ASP A 18 -1.62 5.89 11.12
N GLY A 19 -2.15 7.09 10.84
CA GLY A 19 -3.44 7.20 10.16
C GLY A 19 -3.46 6.65 8.72
N ALA A 20 -2.35 6.63 7.99
CA ALA A 20 -2.32 6.04 6.64
C ALA A 20 -2.28 4.52 6.67
N VAL A 21 -1.48 3.95 7.58
CA VAL A 21 -1.37 2.50 7.79
C VAL A 21 -2.70 1.94 8.32
N GLU A 22 -3.27 2.57 9.34
CA GLU A 22 -4.54 2.17 9.94
C GLU A 22 -5.70 2.18 8.93
N ARG A 23 -5.75 3.19 8.04
CA ARG A 23 -6.75 3.22 6.97
C ARG A 23 -6.55 2.09 5.96
N ALA A 24 -5.31 1.81 5.57
CA ALA A 24 -5.03 0.73 4.62
C ALA A 24 -5.44 -0.63 5.22
N HIS A 25 -5.01 -0.90 6.46
CA HIS A 25 -5.40 -2.13 7.17
C HIS A 25 -6.91 -2.24 7.37
N GLY A 26 -7.56 -1.17 7.84
CA GLY A 26 -9.01 -1.17 8.05
C GLY A 26 -9.82 -1.45 6.78
N VAL A 27 -9.37 -0.95 5.63
CA VAL A 27 -10.00 -1.26 4.34
C VAL A 27 -9.82 -2.74 3.97
N ILE A 28 -8.61 -3.28 4.12
CA ILE A 28 -8.33 -4.69 3.83
C ILE A 28 -9.14 -5.61 4.74
N ASP A 29 -9.23 -5.27 6.02
CA ASP A 29 -10.06 -6.00 6.97
C ASP A 29 -11.52 -5.98 6.56
N GLN A 30 -12.08 -4.81 6.28
CA GLN A 30 -13.48 -4.67 5.89
C GLN A 30 -13.83 -5.36 4.57
N GLU A 31 -12.92 -5.37 3.59
CA GLU A 31 -13.20 -5.91 2.25
C GLU A 31 -12.93 -7.41 2.15
N TYR A 32 -11.89 -7.90 2.83
CA TYR A 32 -11.40 -9.26 2.65
C TYR A 32 -11.57 -10.13 3.91
N TYR A 33 -11.03 -9.71 5.06
CA TYR A 33 -11.02 -10.58 6.25
C TYR A 33 -12.39 -10.67 6.93
N LEU A 34 -13.06 -9.53 7.10
CA LEU A 34 -14.31 -9.40 7.84
C LEU A 34 -15.54 -9.44 6.92
N ASN A 35 -15.35 -9.44 5.59
CA ASN A 35 -16.47 -9.54 4.65
C ASN A 35 -16.82 -11.02 4.39
N PRO A 36 -17.95 -11.53 4.91
CA PRO A 36 -18.40 -12.89 4.59
C PRO A 36 -18.87 -13.01 3.13
N ARG A 37 -19.12 -11.89 2.45
CA ARG A 37 -19.57 -11.82 1.05
C ARG A 37 -18.46 -11.35 0.10
N LYS A 38 -17.19 -11.49 0.50
CA LYS A 38 -16.07 -11.16 -0.39
C LYS A 38 -16.17 -11.95 -1.69
N THR A 39 -15.83 -11.29 -2.80
CA THR A 39 -15.87 -11.89 -4.14
C THR A 39 -14.61 -12.71 -4.42
N TRP A 40 -13.48 -12.34 -3.81
CA TRP A 40 -12.19 -13.01 -3.98
C TRP A 40 -12.13 -14.32 -3.20
N LYS A 41 -11.61 -15.36 -3.83
CA LYS A 41 -11.46 -16.71 -3.27
C LYS A 41 -10.15 -16.88 -2.50
N SER A 42 -9.19 -15.99 -2.73
CA SER A 42 -7.89 -16.03 -2.06
C SER A 42 -7.35 -14.63 -1.80
N LEU A 43 -6.40 -14.54 -0.87
CA LEU A 43 -5.72 -13.29 -0.54
C LEU A 43 -4.92 -12.78 -1.74
N ALA A 44 -4.32 -13.69 -2.51
CA ALA A 44 -3.57 -13.34 -3.71
C ALA A 44 -4.46 -12.63 -4.75
N GLU A 45 -5.68 -13.13 -4.95
CA GLU A 45 -6.66 -12.53 -5.87
C GLU A 45 -7.09 -11.14 -5.41
N TYR A 46 -7.35 -10.99 -4.10
CA TYR A 46 -7.65 -9.68 -3.52
C TYR A 46 -6.49 -8.69 -3.67
N LEU A 47 -5.26 -9.13 -3.40
CA LEU A 47 -4.06 -8.30 -3.54
C LEU A 47 -3.78 -7.92 -4.99
N GLN A 48 -4.11 -8.79 -5.95
CA GLN A 48 -4.03 -8.46 -7.37
C GLN A 48 -4.98 -7.30 -7.69
N PHE A 49 -6.26 -7.44 -7.32
CA PHE A 49 -7.25 -6.38 -7.49
C PHE A 49 -6.81 -5.07 -6.80
N TYR A 50 -6.43 -5.14 -5.52
CA TYR A 50 -6.10 -3.97 -4.71
C TYR A 50 -4.91 -3.19 -5.28
N ASN A 51 -3.86 -3.89 -5.72
CA ASN A 51 -2.62 -3.24 -6.15
C ASN A 51 -2.61 -2.82 -7.63
N TYR A 52 -3.36 -3.53 -8.49
CA TYR A 52 -3.26 -3.39 -9.94
C TYR A 52 -4.55 -2.92 -10.64
N GLU A 53 -5.69 -2.98 -9.97
CA GLU A 53 -6.99 -2.69 -10.61
C GLU A 53 -7.77 -1.59 -9.87
N ARG A 54 -7.58 -1.49 -8.55
CA ARG A 54 -8.32 -0.55 -7.72
C ARG A 54 -7.79 0.87 -7.83
N ILE A 55 -8.62 1.75 -8.40
CA ILE A 55 -8.42 3.20 -8.37
C ILE A 55 -8.66 3.73 -6.95
N HIS A 56 -7.72 4.53 -6.44
CA HIS A 56 -7.82 5.14 -5.12
C HIS A 56 -7.93 6.66 -5.21
N LEU A 57 -9.11 7.21 -4.90
CA LEU A 57 -9.40 8.64 -4.99
C LEU A 57 -8.88 9.47 -3.81
N GLY A 58 -8.34 8.83 -2.77
CA GLY A 58 -7.81 9.53 -1.61
C GLY A 58 -6.57 10.37 -1.94
N LYS A 59 -6.36 11.45 -1.16
CA LYS A 59 -5.26 12.44 -1.32
C LYS A 59 -3.90 11.84 -1.72
N TYR A 60 -3.53 10.68 -1.16
CA TYR A 60 -2.21 10.08 -1.34
C TYR A 60 -2.01 9.36 -2.68
N LEU A 61 -3.07 8.76 -3.22
CA LEU A 61 -3.01 8.03 -4.50
C LEU A 61 -3.62 8.83 -5.65
N ASN A 62 -4.54 9.76 -5.38
CA ASN A 62 -5.04 10.76 -6.33
C ASN A 62 -5.45 10.15 -7.69
N GLY A 63 -6.26 9.10 -7.65
CA GLY A 63 -6.75 8.40 -8.84
C GLY A 63 -5.81 7.33 -9.39
N MET A 64 -4.62 7.15 -8.82
CA MET A 64 -3.72 6.07 -9.19
C MET A 64 -4.05 4.76 -8.46
N ILE A 65 -3.65 3.65 -9.05
CA ILE A 65 -3.52 2.36 -8.35
C ILE A 65 -2.21 2.34 -7.53
N PRO A 66 -2.09 1.48 -6.49
CA PRO A 66 -0.88 1.39 -5.68
C PRO A 66 0.40 1.13 -6.50
N MET A 67 0.32 0.27 -7.53
CA MET A 67 1.48 -0.02 -8.37
C MET A 67 1.94 1.19 -9.19
N GLU A 68 1.04 1.98 -9.74
CA GLU A 68 1.39 3.23 -10.45
C GLU A 68 2.04 4.23 -9.49
N LYS A 69 1.51 4.36 -8.28
CA LYS A 69 2.09 5.23 -7.25
C LYS A 69 3.52 4.80 -6.90
N TRP A 70 3.75 3.49 -6.79
CA TRP A 70 5.07 2.92 -6.54
C TRP A 70 6.03 3.18 -7.70
N GLN A 71 5.61 2.92 -8.94
CA GLN A 71 6.41 3.20 -10.14
C GLN A 71 6.76 4.69 -10.26
N LYS A 72 5.80 5.57 -9.97
CA LYS A 72 6.03 7.02 -9.91
C LYS A 72 7.11 7.36 -8.88
N TYR A 73 7.03 6.81 -7.67
CA TYR A 73 8.06 7.00 -6.65
C TYR A 73 9.44 6.51 -7.13
N LEU A 74 9.53 5.28 -7.65
CA LEU A 74 10.77 4.74 -8.20
C LEU A 74 11.37 5.64 -9.29
N SER A 75 10.54 6.25 -10.14
CA SER A 75 11.03 7.20 -11.16
C SER A 75 11.61 8.51 -10.60
N THR A 76 11.34 8.83 -9.33
CA THR A 76 11.88 9.99 -8.61
C THR A 76 13.13 9.68 -7.82
N VAL A 77 13.29 8.43 -7.34
CA VAL A 77 14.44 8.01 -6.51
C VAL A 77 15.44 7.15 -7.26
N SER A 78 15.16 6.75 -8.51
CA SER A 78 16.08 5.95 -9.31
C SER A 78 17.38 6.73 -9.52
N PRO A 79 18.55 6.16 -9.15
CA PRO A 79 19.85 6.83 -9.24
C PRO A 79 20.32 7.09 -10.68
N LEU A 80 19.56 6.67 -11.70
CA LEU A 80 19.90 6.81 -13.11
C LEU A 80 19.41 8.11 -13.76
N LYS A 81 18.84 9.06 -13.01
CA LYS A 81 18.64 10.44 -13.49
C LYS A 81 19.82 11.32 -13.09
N VAL A 82 20.99 10.99 -13.64
CA VAL A 82 22.10 11.94 -13.76
C VAL A 82 22.06 12.42 -15.21
N ASN A 83 21.45 13.59 -15.43
CA ASN A 83 21.65 14.35 -16.67
C ASN A 83 22.89 15.21 -16.51
#